data_AF-A0A523B227-F1
#
_entry.id   AF-A0A523B227-F1
#
_cell.length_a   1.000
_cell.length_b   1.000
_cell.length_c   1.000
_cell.angle_alpha   90.00
_cell.angle_beta   90.00
_cell.angle_gamma   90.00
#
_symmetry.space_group_name_H-M   'P 1'
#
loop_
_entity.id
_entity.type
_entity.pdbx_description
1 polymer ?
#
loop_
_entity_poly.entity_id
_entity_poly.type
_entity_poly.pdbx_seq_one_letter_code
_entity_poly.pdbx_strand_id
1 'polypeptide(L)'
;MYQYKIPSVGNLLADSLCSLGLFKLMLMVDPLIKVECNLGHYEMLRVKSRKKPQDFEEEILRNLNDLVESEFVRQHLWFRINTGRGLKPAFEVLSDLLRKMSSFSLSAFEPIIKGGRKGPTGLETFYLSVLPVYGKGLERYDGGMAGESARAKPEVIVSYMIGLAYYTVCLEEDGSRLHLALIPPLGKHVDEKYLLTINRAIALYFTEEGRVYINGLKALPKLTLPLAMLAKLDLATIELLHELYPPEILVFDVERAGRKAAETSRLYERYNTAAILRFFLSLGEWMHHVKEYISSLINVRGYREVQGTELSSLIDSILLRLTLAIINSDADMLNGALFETLRLKERVKESLLKYIDRINMLNNKATSAMVKSLLVK
;
A
#
# COMPACT_ATOMS: atom_id res chain seq x y z
N MET A 1 24.31 -16.69 -14.84
CA MET A 1 23.25 -15.83 -14.27
C MET A 1 23.79 -15.33 -12.95
N TYR A 2 23.90 -14.01 -12.80
CA TYR A 2 24.49 -13.38 -11.62
C TYR A 2 23.44 -13.28 -10.51
N GLN A 3 23.85 -13.51 -9.26
CA GLN A 3 22.95 -13.47 -8.11
C GLN A 3 23.36 -12.37 -7.14
N TYR A 4 22.37 -11.60 -6.70
CA TYR A 4 22.51 -10.49 -5.77
C TYR A 4 21.63 -10.76 -4.55
N LYS A 5 22.09 -10.29 -3.39
CA LYS A 5 21.41 -10.39 -2.10
C LYS A 5 21.33 -9.00 -1.51
N ILE A 6 20.13 -8.57 -1.15
CA ILE A 6 19.86 -7.20 -0.70
C ILE A 6 19.41 -7.30 0.77
N PRO A 7 20.19 -6.77 1.73
CA PRO A 7 19.81 -6.82 3.12
C PRO A 7 18.56 -6.00 3.43
N SER A 8 17.86 -6.37 4.50
CA SER A 8 16.86 -5.51 5.13
C SER A 8 17.56 -4.29 5.75
N VAL A 9 16.93 -3.11 5.64
CA VAL A 9 17.39 -1.89 6.30
C VAL A 9 16.98 -1.84 7.79
N GLY A 10 16.28 -2.87 8.28
CA GLY A 10 15.78 -2.98 9.65
C GLY A 10 14.42 -2.30 9.87
N ASN A 11 13.62 -2.13 8.82
CA ASN A 11 12.34 -1.42 8.92
C ASN A 11 11.35 -1.94 7.87
N LEU A 12 10.26 -2.58 8.30
CA LEU A 12 9.32 -3.25 7.39
C LEU A 12 8.74 -2.33 6.30
N LEU A 13 8.41 -1.08 6.62
CA LEU A 13 7.82 -0.15 5.64
C LEU A 13 8.86 0.28 4.61
N ALA A 14 10.08 0.59 5.06
CA ALA A 14 11.19 0.88 4.16
C ALA A 14 11.60 -0.34 3.34
N ASP A 15 11.71 -1.53 3.93
CA ASP A 15 12.00 -2.79 3.27
C ASP A 15 10.95 -3.11 2.19
N SER A 16 9.67 -2.93 2.50
CA SER A 16 8.56 -3.17 1.56
C SER A 16 8.66 -2.26 0.33
N LEU A 17 8.77 -0.94 0.55
CA LEU A 17 8.80 0.03 -0.54
C LEU A 17 10.13 0.00 -1.30
N CYS A 18 11.26 -0.21 -0.63
CA CYS A 18 12.54 -0.47 -1.31
C CYS A 18 12.47 -1.74 -2.15
N SER A 19 11.90 -2.84 -1.64
CA SER A 19 11.81 -4.10 -2.38
C SER A 19 10.97 -3.95 -3.65
N LEU A 20 9.79 -3.32 -3.54
CA LEU A 20 8.90 -3.08 -4.68
C LEU A 20 9.47 -2.04 -5.67
N GLY A 21 10.08 -0.96 -5.16
CA GLY A 21 10.76 0.05 -5.96
C GLY A 21 11.96 -0.49 -6.73
N LEU A 22 12.82 -1.25 -6.06
CA LEU A 22 13.92 -2.00 -6.71
C LEU A 22 13.36 -2.95 -7.77
N PHE A 23 12.35 -3.76 -7.45
CA PHE A 23 11.72 -4.67 -8.42
C PHE A 23 11.25 -3.95 -9.69
N LYS A 24 10.63 -2.76 -9.55
CA LYS A 24 10.24 -1.91 -10.69
C LYS A 24 11.44 -1.45 -11.53
N LEU A 25 12.50 -0.94 -10.90
CA LEU A 25 13.71 -0.49 -11.59
C LEU A 25 14.42 -1.65 -12.30
N MET A 26 14.49 -2.81 -11.63
CA MET A 26 15.10 -4.03 -12.15
C MET A 26 14.36 -4.59 -13.36
N LEU A 27 13.02 -4.60 -13.36
CA LEU A 27 12.20 -5.01 -14.50
C LEU A 27 12.41 -4.12 -15.74
N MET A 28 12.77 -2.83 -15.56
CA MET A 28 13.08 -1.93 -16.67
C MET A 28 14.46 -2.23 -17.29
N VAL A 29 15.33 -2.95 -16.59
CA VAL A 29 16.69 -3.30 -17.04
C VAL A 29 16.76 -4.74 -17.55
N ASP A 30 16.16 -5.70 -16.85
CA ASP A 30 16.07 -7.11 -17.25
C ASP A 30 14.62 -7.61 -17.08
N PRO A 31 13.79 -7.58 -18.15
CA PRO A 31 12.41 -8.09 -18.10
C PRO A 31 12.30 -9.60 -17.82
N LEU A 32 13.42 -10.35 -17.83
CA LEU A 32 13.49 -11.78 -17.53
C LEU A 32 14.16 -12.05 -16.17
N ILE A 33 14.27 -11.03 -15.32
CA ILE A 33 14.85 -11.15 -13.98
C ILE A 33 14.00 -12.04 -13.09
N LYS A 34 14.67 -12.87 -12.28
CA LYS A 34 14.03 -13.66 -11.23
C LYS A 34 14.28 -13.02 -9.88
N VAL A 35 13.24 -12.87 -9.08
CA VAL A 35 13.29 -12.13 -7.81
C VAL A 35 12.51 -12.89 -6.75
N GLU A 36 13.21 -13.27 -5.69
CA GLU A 36 12.61 -13.80 -4.47
C GLU A 36 12.56 -12.67 -3.44
N CYS A 37 11.38 -12.34 -2.91
CA CYS A 37 11.18 -11.36 -1.85
C CYS A 37 10.82 -12.06 -0.54
N ASN A 38 11.34 -11.56 0.58
CA ASN A 38 11.19 -12.18 1.90
C ASN A 38 11.16 -11.12 3.01
N LEU A 39 10.05 -10.39 3.10
CA LEU A 39 9.89 -9.33 4.10
C LEU A 39 9.92 -9.89 5.52
N GLY A 40 10.57 -9.16 6.44
CA GLY A 40 10.73 -9.58 7.83
C GLY A 40 11.93 -10.51 8.09
N HIS A 41 12.84 -10.65 7.12
CA HIS A 41 14.10 -11.36 7.27
C HIS A 41 15.31 -10.45 6.95
N TYR A 42 16.50 -10.89 7.33
CA TYR A 42 17.75 -10.15 7.10
C TYR A 42 18.10 -9.96 5.61
N GLU A 43 17.69 -10.87 4.73
CA GLU A 43 17.79 -10.77 3.27
C GLU A 43 16.38 -10.50 2.73
N MET A 44 16.07 -9.24 2.36
CA MET A 44 14.73 -8.84 1.93
C MET A 44 14.46 -9.17 0.45
N LEU A 45 15.49 -9.10 -0.39
CA LEU A 45 15.44 -9.53 -1.80
C LEU A 45 16.63 -10.42 -2.16
N ARG A 46 16.36 -11.40 -3.01
CA ARG A 46 17.36 -12.15 -3.77
C ARG A 46 17.02 -12.06 -5.24
N VAL A 47 18.00 -11.62 -6.03
CA VAL A 47 17.80 -11.25 -7.43
C VAL A 47 18.73 -12.08 -8.30
N LYS A 48 18.23 -12.62 -9.42
CA LYS A 48 19.02 -13.37 -10.41
C LYS A 48 18.80 -12.76 -11.79
N SER A 49 19.86 -12.19 -12.39
CA SER A 49 19.83 -11.54 -13.70
C SER A 49 20.84 -12.17 -14.68
N ARG A 50 20.61 -12.00 -15.97
CA ARG A 50 21.59 -12.32 -17.02
C ARG A 50 22.68 -11.27 -17.16
N LYS A 51 22.43 -10.02 -16.75
CA LYS A 51 23.38 -8.90 -16.79
C LYS A 51 24.39 -8.95 -15.65
N LYS A 52 25.61 -8.46 -15.90
CA LYS A 52 26.67 -8.33 -14.90
C LYS A 52 26.30 -7.25 -13.87
N PRO A 53 26.91 -7.25 -12.67
CA PRO A 53 26.61 -6.27 -11.62
C PRO A 53 26.71 -4.82 -12.10
N GLN A 54 27.84 -4.49 -12.76
CA GLN A 54 28.16 -3.13 -13.21
C GLN A 54 27.19 -2.65 -14.29
N ASP A 55 27.06 -3.41 -15.39
CA ASP A 55 26.10 -3.13 -16.47
C ASP A 55 24.67 -2.91 -15.92
N PHE A 56 24.26 -3.72 -14.94
CA PHE A 56 22.93 -3.67 -14.34
C PHE A 56 22.73 -2.43 -13.46
N GLU A 57 23.73 -2.08 -12.64
CA GLU A 57 23.75 -0.90 -11.77
C GLU A 57 23.80 0.42 -12.57
N GLU A 58 24.60 0.46 -13.65
CA GLU A 58 24.67 1.59 -14.59
C GLU A 58 23.34 1.80 -15.34
N GLU A 59 22.70 0.73 -15.79
CA GLU A 59 21.39 0.82 -16.46
C GLU A 59 20.26 1.21 -15.50
N ILE A 60 20.30 0.79 -14.22
CA ILE A 60 19.38 1.31 -13.19
C ILE A 60 19.53 2.83 -13.05
N LEU A 61 20.76 3.34 -12.91
CA LEU A 61 21.00 4.78 -12.77
C LEU A 61 20.56 5.56 -14.03
N ARG A 62 20.78 5.01 -15.23
CA ARG A 62 20.31 5.62 -16.48
C ARG A 62 18.78 5.72 -16.51
N ASN A 63 18.10 4.59 -16.31
CA ASN A 63 16.63 4.51 -16.30
C ASN A 63 16.00 5.38 -15.20
N LEU A 64 16.67 5.57 -14.07
CA LEU A 64 16.24 6.46 -12.99
C LEU A 64 16.17 7.94 -13.42
N ASN A 65 17.14 8.41 -14.21
CA ASN A 65 17.14 9.78 -14.70
C ASN A 65 15.91 10.04 -15.60
N ASP A 66 15.64 9.15 -16.56
CA ASP A 66 14.46 9.27 -17.43
C ASP A 66 13.14 9.17 -16.65
N LEU A 67 13.08 8.25 -15.67
CA LEU A 67 11.88 7.98 -14.89
C LEU A 67 11.52 9.12 -13.93
N VAL A 68 12.49 9.85 -13.38
CA VAL A 68 12.24 10.99 -12.48
C VAL A 68 11.78 12.25 -13.21
N GLU A 69 12.14 12.40 -14.48
CA GLU A 69 11.58 13.46 -15.34
C GLU A 69 10.14 13.15 -15.80
N SER A 70 9.63 11.92 -15.60
CA SER A 70 8.28 11.54 -15.99
C SER A 70 7.19 12.29 -15.21
N GLU A 71 6.13 12.69 -15.93
CA GLU A 71 4.97 13.34 -15.33
C GLU A 71 4.32 12.48 -14.24
N PHE A 72 4.27 11.15 -14.44
CA PHE A 72 3.73 10.21 -13.46
C PHE A 72 4.43 10.35 -12.10
N VAL A 73 5.77 10.27 -12.07
CA VAL A 73 6.54 10.37 -10.81
C VAL A 73 6.39 11.76 -10.20
N ARG A 74 6.43 12.82 -11.01
CA ARG A 74 6.23 14.20 -10.53
C ARG A 74 4.86 14.41 -9.88
N GLN A 75 3.78 13.90 -10.48
CA GLN A 75 2.43 13.97 -9.92
C GLN A 75 2.31 13.17 -8.60
N HIS A 76 2.81 11.93 -8.57
CA HIS A 76 2.66 11.04 -7.40
C HIS A 76 3.60 11.41 -6.24
N LEU A 77 4.69 12.15 -6.51
CA LEU A 77 5.64 12.67 -5.52
C LEU A 77 5.57 14.21 -5.35
N TRP A 78 4.42 14.82 -5.66
CA TRP A 78 4.20 16.28 -5.52
C TRP A 78 4.07 16.75 -4.06
N PHE A 79 3.93 15.83 -3.10
CA PHE A 79 3.81 16.14 -1.66
C PHE A 79 5.12 16.71 -1.07
N ARG A 80 5.02 17.46 0.03
CA ARG A 80 6.19 18.11 0.65
C ARG A 80 6.78 17.24 1.76
N ILE A 81 8.10 17.22 1.85
CA ILE A 81 8.86 16.44 2.83
C ILE A 81 9.84 17.33 3.58
N ASN A 82 10.10 16.98 4.84
CA ASN A 82 11.05 17.69 5.66
C ASN A 82 12.48 17.22 5.34
N THR A 83 13.33 18.15 4.93
CA THR A 83 14.74 17.89 4.60
C THR A 83 15.69 18.20 5.77
N GLY A 84 15.14 18.61 6.93
CA GLY A 84 15.90 19.24 8.02
C GLY A 84 16.37 20.67 7.72
N ARG A 85 16.25 21.12 6.45
CA ARG A 85 16.57 22.50 5.99
C ARG A 85 15.33 23.25 5.49
N GLY A 86 14.14 22.65 5.57
CA GLY A 86 12.88 23.18 5.06
C GLY A 86 12.02 22.11 4.39
N LEU A 87 10.84 22.52 3.92
CA LEU A 87 9.85 21.67 3.24
C LEU A 87 9.99 21.77 1.71
N LYS A 88 10.55 20.74 1.07
CA LYS A 88 10.66 20.60 -0.40
C LYS A 88 9.65 19.57 -0.93
N PRO A 89 9.13 19.71 -2.17
CA PRO A 89 8.42 18.62 -2.85
C PRO A 89 9.29 17.36 -2.98
N ALA A 90 8.72 16.17 -2.79
CA ALA A 90 9.49 14.93 -2.75
C ALA A 90 10.17 14.61 -4.10
N PHE A 91 9.52 14.92 -5.23
CA PHE A 91 10.12 14.77 -6.55
C PHE A 91 11.36 15.66 -6.73
N GLU A 92 11.38 16.91 -6.23
CA GLU A 92 12.56 17.77 -6.31
C GLU A 92 13.73 17.18 -5.54
N VAL A 93 13.46 16.58 -4.37
CA VAL A 93 14.53 15.98 -3.56
C VAL A 93 15.03 14.68 -4.19
N LEU A 94 14.15 13.93 -4.87
CA LEU A 94 14.55 12.79 -5.70
C LEU A 94 15.49 13.23 -6.85
N SER A 95 15.14 14.30 -7.57
CA SER A 95 16.01 14.89 -8.61
C SER A 95 17.34 15.40 -8.04
N ASP A 96 17.32 16.10 -6.89
CA ASP A 96 18.52 16.60 -6.21
C ASP A 96 19.43 15.46 -5.73
N LEU A 97 18.88 14.32 -5.33
CA LEU A 97 19.64 13.12 -4.95
C LEU A 97 20.30 12.48 -6.17
N LEU A 98 19.53 12.20 -7.23
CA LEU A 98 20.07 11.58 -8.45
C LEU A 98 21.20 12.41 -9.09
N ARG A 99 21.06 13.74 -9.12
CA ARG A 99 22.11 14.66 -9.63
C ARG A 99 23.44 14.58 -8.87
N LYS A 100 23.45 14.07 -7.64
CA LYS A 100 24.67 13.86 -6.83
C LYS A 100 25.21 12.42 -6.92
N MET A 101 24.42 11.47 -7.41
CA MET A 101 24.80 10.06 -7.48
C MET A 101 25.67 9.81 -8.71
N SER A 102 26.95 9.52 -8.50
CA SER A 102 27.86 9.08 -9.57
C SER A 102 27.66 7.61 -9.97
N SER A 103 27.05 6.82 -9.08
CA SER A 103 26.71 5.41 -9.29
C SER A 103 25.51 5.04 -8.41
N PHE A 104 24.82 3.95 -8.75
CA PHE A 104 23.80 3.30 -7.91
C PHE A 104 24.34 1.92 -7.54
N SER A 105 24.43 1.54 -6.26
CA SER A 105 24.82 0.17 -5.89
C SER A 105 23.78 -0.60 -5.09
N LEU A 106 23.56 -1.87 -5.44
CA LEU A 106 22.72 -2.80 -4.67
C LEU A 106 23.33 -3.16 -3.31
N SER A 107 24.64 -2.99 -3.15
CA SER A 107 25.33 -3.09 -1.85
C SER A 107 25.10 -1.86 -0.94
N ALA A 108 24.35 -0.86 -1.40
CA ALA A 108 23.99 0.30 -0.59
C ALA A 108 22.98 -0.04 0.54
N PHE A 109 22.22 -1.12 0.41
CA PHE A 109 21.13 -1.53 1.30
C PHE A 109 21.62 -2.19 2.58
N GLU A 110 22.59 -1.58 3.26
CA GLU A 110 23.05 -2.03 4.57
C GLU A 110 22.05 -1.60 5.67
N PRO A 111 21.92 -2.37 6.78
CA PRO A 111 21.10 -1.99 7.93
C PRO A 111 21.42 -0.59 8.44
N ILE A 112 20.39 0.17 8.83
CA ILE A 112 20.55 1.57 9.26
C ILE A 112 21.44 1.67 10.51
N ILE A 113 22.67 2.15 10.34
CA ILE A 113 23.67 2.24 11.40
C ILE A 113 23.33 3.40 12.35
N LYS A 114 23.41 3.15 13.66
CA LYS A 114 23.33 4.19 14.68
C LYS A 114 24.48 5.19 14.58
N GLY A 115 24.16 6.46 14.38
CA GLY A 115 25.13 7.54 14.44
C GLY A 115 25.57 7.85 15.88
N GLY A 116 26.76 7.37 16.26
CA GLY A 116 27.58 8.10 17.23
C GLY A 116 28.09 9.43 16.63
N ARG A 117 28.75 10.28 17.44
CA ARG A 117 29.18 11.65 17.07
C ARG A 117 30.13 11.78 15.86
N LYS A 118 30.51 10.68 15.22
CA LYS A 118 31.22 10.63 13.92
C LYS A 118 30.50 9.62 13.02
N GLY A 119 29.43 10.07 12.35
CA GLY A 119 28.75 9.25 11.35
C GLY A 119 29.63 9.00 10.11
N PRO A 120 29.44 7.91 9.36
CA PRO A 120 30.15 7.69 8.09
C PRO A 120 29.96 8.86 7.13
N THR A 121 31.02 9.24 6.42
CA THR A 121 31.14 10.48 5.63
C THR A 121 30.30 10.54 4.34
N GLY A 122 29.30 9.67 4.17
CA GLY A 122 28.46 9.57 2.96
C GLY A 122 26.98 9.22 3.19
N LEU A 123 26.44 9.33 4.41
CA LEU A 123 25.02 9.06 4.69
C LEU A 123 24.22 10.35 4.87
N GLU A 124 23.14 10.52 4.10
CA GLU A 124 22.21 11.65 4.26
C GLU A 124 21.14 11.32 5.33
N THR A 125 20.83 12.29 6.21
CA THR A 125 19.69 12.19 7.15
C THR A 125 18.43 12.63 6.44
N PHE A 126 17.41 11.77 6.38
CA PHE A 126 16.23 12.04 5.56
C PHE A 126 14.93 11.93 6.37
N TYR A 127 14.32 13.09 6.67
CA TYR A 127 13.07 13.19 7.43
C TYR A 127 11.84 13.06 6.53
N LEU A 128 11.81 12.00 5.71
CA LEU A 128 10.52 11.38 5.41
C LEU A 128 9.93 10.93 6.74
N SER A 129 8.65 11.23 7.02
CA SER A 129 7.91 10.69 8.17
C SER A 129 7.70 9.16 8.10
N VAL A 130 8.53 8.48 7.31
CA VAL A 130 8.34 7.14 6.75
C VAL A 130 9.65 6.36 6.60
N LEU A 131 10.75 6.89 7.15
CA LEU A 131 11.78 6.05 7.75
C LEU A 131 11.51 6.00 9.26
N PRO A 132 10.60 5.13 9.77
CA PRO A 132 10.34 5.07 11.20
C PRO A 132 11.61 4.87 12.00
N VAL A 133 11.83 5.80 12.93
CA VAL A 133 12.51 5.51 14.17
C VAL A 133 11.64 4.42 14.86
N TYR A 134 12.12 3.17 14.74
CA TYR A 134 11.49 1.88 15.09
C TYR A 134 10.32 1.37 14.22
N GLY A 135 10.47 0.14 13.71
CA GLY A 135 9.38 -0.72 13.27
C GLY A 135 9.63 -2.17 13.70
N LYS A 136 8.71 -2.78 14.46
CA LYS A 136 8.83 -4.16 14.98
C LYS A 136 8.56 -5.19 13.87
N GLY A 137 9.51 -5.33 12.93
CA GLY A 137 9.34 -6.07 11.67
C GLY A 137 10.09 -7.38 11.51
N LEU A 138 10.95 -7.80 12.45
CA LEU A 138 11.65 -9.10 12.43
C LEU A 138 11.18 -9.95 13.63
N GLU A 139 11.20 -11.27 13.49
CA GLU A 139 10.83 -12.20 14.57
C GLU A 139 11.75 -12.12 15.79
N ARG A 140 13.00 -11.66 15.63
CA ARG A 140 13.95 -11.36 16.71
C ARG A 140 14.78 -10.12 16.37
N TYR A 141 15.05 -9.28 17.38
CA TYR A 141 15.83 -8.06 17.28
C TYR A 141 16.73 -7.87 18.51
N ASP A 142 17.94 -7.35 18.32
CA ASP A 142 18.84 -6.98 19.40
C ASP A 142 18.41 -5.66 20.08
N GLY A 143 18.49 -5.63 21.41
CA GLY A 143 18.06 -4.49 22.24
C GLY A 143 18.84 -3.19 22.02
N GLY A 144 19.93 -3.22 21.26
CA GLY A 144 20.79 -2.06 20.97
C GLY A 144 20.14 -0.99 20.09
N MET A 145 18.91 -1.18 19.59
CA MET A 145 18.26 -0.24 18.65
C MET A 145 17.76 1.08 19.26
N ALA A 146 18.13 1.37 20.53
CA ALA A 146 18.08 2.66 21.24
C ALA A 146 18.61 3.94 20.51
N GLY A 147 17.81 4.85 19.95
CA GLY A 147 18.30 6.16 19.44
C GLY A 147 17.36 7.02 18.55
N GLU A 148 17.96 8.04 17.90
CA GLU A 148 17.34 9.08 17.04
C GLU A 148 17.38 8.78 15.52
N SER A 149 16.80 9.69 14.72
CA SER A 149 16.71 9.83 13.25
C SER A 149 17.58 8.90 12.38
N ALA A 150 16.93 8.12 11.51
CA ALA A 150 17.60 7.29 10.51
C ALA A 150 18.39 8.13 9.48
N ARG A 151 19.59 7.66 9.14
CA ARG A 151 20.33 8.07 7.93
C ARG A 151 20.32 6.92 6.93
N ALA A 152 20.21 7.24 5.65
CA ALA A 152 20.17 6.25 4.58
C ALA A 152 21.15 6.64 3.46
N LYS A 153 21.61 5.64 2.69
CA LYS A 153 22.33 5.90 1.44
C LYS A 153 21.34 6.38 0.36
N PRO A 154 21.76 7.22 -0.60
CA PRO A 154 20.89 7.74 -1.65
C PRO A 154 20.06 6.66 -2.38
N GLU A 155 20.65 5.50 -2.68
CA GLU A 155 19.99 4.36 -3.35
C GLU A 155 18.75 3.86 -2.59
N VAL A 156 18.81 3.84 -1.25
CA VAL A 156 17.72 3.43 -0.39
C VAL A 156 16.59 4.47 -0.44
N ILE A 157 16.93 5.75 -0.37
CA ILE A 157 15.94 6.86 -0.45
C ILE A 157 15.27 6.89 -1.83
N VAL A 158 16.06 6.76 -2.90
CA VAL A 158 15.57 6.67 -4.28
C VAL A 158 14.62 5.49 -4.44
N SER A 159 15.05 4.28 -4.05
CA SER A 159 14.24 3.07 -4.22
C SER A 159 12.97 3.10 -3.38
N TYR A 160 13.04 3.66 -2.16
CA TYR A 160 11.89 3.95 -1.33
C TYR A 160 10.89 4.88 -2.05
N MET A 161 11.36 5.98 -2.65
CA MET A 161 10.50 6.93 -3.37
C MET A 161 9.88 6.34 -4.65
N ILE A 162 10.62 5.50 -5.39
CA ILE A 162 10.08 4.77 -6.54
C ILE A 162 9.02 3.75 -6.08
N GLY A 163 9.26 3.05 -4.97
CA GLY A 163 8.27 2.18 -4.33
C GLY A 163 7.00 2.94 -3.98
N LEU A 164 7.14 4.11 -3.35
CA LEU A 164 6.01 4.97 -2.99
C LEU A 164 5.21 5.42 -4.22
N ALA A 165 5.88 5.88 -5.28
CA ALA A 165 5.24 6.37 -6.50
C ALA A 165 4.49 5.28 -7.28
N TYR A 166 5.02 4.05 -7.34
CA TYR A 166 4.46 2.97 -8.19
C TYR A 166 3.60 1.94 -7.45
N TYR A 167 3.77 1.78 -6.12
CA TYR A 167 3.12 0.70 -5.35
C TYR A 167 2.23 1.18 -4.22
N THR A 168 1.91 2.48 -4.17
CA THR A 168 0.96 3.01 -3.18
C THR A 168 -0.17 3.80 -3.81
N VAL A 169 -1.37 3.62 -3.24
CA VAL A 169 -2.52 4.47 -3.50
C VAL A 169 -2.47 5.63 -2.50
N CYS A 170 -2.31 6.85 -3.00
CA CYS A 170 -2.28 8.06 -2.18
C CYS A 170 -3.68 8.65 -2.00
N LEU A 171 -4.13 8.81 -0.76
CA LEU A 171 -5.35 9.52 -0.38
C LEU A 171 -4.97 10.87 0.23
N GLU A 172 -5.35 11.96 -0.43
CA GLU A 172 -5.26 13.30 0.17
C GLU A 172 -6.48 13.55 1.07
N GLU A 173 -6.23 13.72 2.36
CA GLU A 173 -7.18 14.03 3.43
C GLU A 173 -6.84 15.43 4.02
N ASP A 174 -7.71 16.04 4.83
CA ASP A 174 -7.60 17.46 5.23
C ASP A 174 -6.29 17.80 5.98
N GLY A 175 -5.27 18.19 5.23
CA GLY A 175 -3.93 18.52 5.74
C GLY A 175 -2.98 17.33 5.92
N SER A 176 -3.29 16.15 5.39
CA SER A 176 -2.43 14.95 5.47
C SER A 176 -2.57 14.03 4.26
N ARG A 177 -1.57 13.16 4.02
CA ARG A 177 -1.62 12.16 2.94
C ARG A 177 -1.47 10.75 3.47
N LEU A 178 -2.55 9.97 3.34
CA LEU A 178 -2.61 8.58 3.72
C LEU A 178 -2.26 7.70 2.52
N HIS A 179 -1.16 6.97 2.60
CA HIS A 179 -0.73 6.02 1.59
C HIS A 179 -1.15 4.60 1.96
N LEU A 180 -1.65 3.87 0.97
CA LEU A 180 -2.04 2.47 1.07
C LEU A 180 -1.11 1.63 0.20
N ALA A 181 -0.29 0.77 0.80
CA ALA A 181 0.59 -0.15 0.09
C ALA A 181 0.07 -1.59 0.21
N LEU A 182 -0.15 -2.26 -0.93
CA LEU A 182 -0.34 -3.70 -0.96
C LEU A 182 1.04 -4.36 -1.03
N ILE A 183 1.43 -5.10 -0.01
CA ILE A 183 2.78 -5.65 0.15
C ILE A 183 2.78 -7.18 0.25
N PRO A 184 3.91 -7.84 -0.01
CA PRO A 184 4.08 -9.25 0.30
C PRO A 184 3.77 -9.59 1.77
N PRO A 185 3.31 -10.84 2.04
CA PRO A 185 3.19 -11.38 3.39
C PRO A 185 4.49 -11.28 4.19
N LEU A 186 4.37 -10.99 5.49
CA LEU A 186 5.51 -11.01 6.40
C LEU A 186 5.97 -12.45 6.70
N GLY A 187 7.28 -12.70 6.70
CA GLY A 187 7.85 -13.99 7.07
C GLY A 187 7.62 -15.11 6.04
N LYS A 188 7.38 -14.75 4.76
CA LYS A 188 7.15 -15.68 3.66
C LYS A 188 7.98 -15.29 2.44
N HIS A 189 8.51 -16.30 1.78
CA HIS A 189 9.14 -16.17 0.48
C HIS A 189 8.07 -16.05 -0.61
N VAL A 190 8.16 -15.01 -1.45
CA VAL A 190 7.36 -14.85 -2.67
C VAL A 190 8.26 -14.63 -3.88
N ASP A 191 7.78 -14.97 -5.07
CA ASP A 191 8.54 -14.95 -6.33
C ASP A 191 8.21 -13.74 -7.24
N GLU A 192 8.83 -13.67 -8.42
CA GLU A 192 8.55 -12.59 -9.39
C GLU A 192 7.09 -12.57 -9.85
N LYS A 193 6.41 -13.73 -9.93
CA LYS A 193 5.00 -13.83 -10.33
C LYS A 193 4.10 -13.16 -9.28
N TYR A 194 4.39 -13.35 -8.00
CA TYR A 194 3.68 -12.69 -6.92
C TYR A 194 3.88 -11.16 -6.94
N LEU A 195 5.12 -10.69 -7.14
CA LEU A 195 5.41 -9.26 -7.23
C LEU A 195 4.77 -8.60 -8.45
N LEU A 196 4.72 -9.29 -9.60
CA LEU A 196 3.95 -8.86 -10.78
C LEU A 196 2.44 -8.79 -10.50
N THR A 197 1.91 -9.70 -9.68
CA THR A 197 0.49 -9.70 -9.26
C THR A 197 0.19 -8.48 -8.37
N ILE A 198 1.09 -8.11 -7.46
CA ILE A 198 0.98 -6.85 -6.69
C ILE A 198 1.04 -5.62 -7.63
N ASN A 199 1.98 -5.58 -8.58
CA ASN A 199 2.09 -4.49 -9.55
C ASN A 199 0.79 -4.33 -10.36
N ARG A 200 0.21 -5.44 -10.85
CA ARG A 200 -1.11 -5.45 -11.50
C ARG A 200 -2.21 -4.94 -10.58
N ALA A 201 -2.25 -5.41 -9.33
CA ALA A 201 -3.26 -5.02 -8.35
C ALA A 201 -3.25 -3.50 -8.09
N ILE A 202 -2.07 -2.88 -7.92
CA ILE A 202 -1.94 -1.43 -7.74
C ILE A 202 -2.27 -0.67 -9.04
N ALA A 203 -1.86 -1.17 -10.21
CA ALA A 203 -2.15 -0.51 -11.49
C ALA A 203 -3.64 -0.30 -11.76
N LEU A 204 -4.53 -1.15 -11.24
CA LEU A 204 -5.99 -0.98 -11.34
C LEU A 204 -6.49 0.34 -10.76
N TYR A 205 -5.84 0.89 -9.73
CA TYR A 205 -6.22 2.17 -9.11
C TYR A 205 -5.75 3.39 -9.90
N PHE A 206 -4.75 3.24 -10.78
CA PHE A 206 -4.25 4.34 -11.61
C PHE A 206 -5.03 4.51 -12.93
N THR A 207 -5.92 3.58 -13.26
CA THR A 207 -6.92 3.69 -14.34
C THR A 207 -7.90 4.84 -14.07
N GLU A 208 -8.63 5.30 -15.09
CA GLU A 208 -9.63 6.37 -14.93
C GLU A 208 -10.71 6.01 -13.90
N GLU A 209 -11.31 4.82 -14.00
CA GLU A 209 -12.24 4.31 -12.98
C GLU A 209 -11.60 4.17 -11.60
N GLY A 210 -10.33 3.74 -11.55
CA GLY A 210 -9.56 3.62 -10.32
C GLY A 210 -9.40 4.97 -9.61
N ARG A 211 -9.13 6.04 -10.36
CA ARG A 211 -9.04 7.42 -9.83
C ARG A 211 -10.37 7.93 -9.30
N VAL A 212 -11.49 7.58 -9.94
CA VAL A 212 -12.84 7.87 -9.41
C VAL A 212 -13.05 7.12 -8.09
N TYR A 213 -12.72 5.83 -8.05
CA TYR A 213 -12.85 4.97 -6.87
C TYR A 213 -12.02 5.47 -5.67
N ILE A 214 -10.79 5.94 -5.91
CA ILE A 214 -9.90 6.53 -4.90
C ILE A 214 -10.59 7.66 -4.10
N ASN A 215 -11.43 8.48 -4.75
CA ASN A 215 -12.14 9.57 -4.05
C ASN A 215 -13.15 9.04 -3.02
N GLY A 216 -13.72 7.86 -3.24
CA GLY A 216 -14.57 7.16 -2.27
C GLY A 216 -13.81 6.60 -1.07
N LEU A 217 -12.49 6.40 -1.19
CA LEU A 217 -11.65 5.86 -0.11
C LEU A 217 -11.21 6.91 0.92
N LYS A 218 -11.15 8.20 0.53
CA LYS A 218 -10.70 9.31 1.39
C LYS A 218 -11.52 9.40 2.67
N ALA A 219 -10.86 9.41 3.83
CA ALA A 219 -11.50 9.44 5.15
C ALA A 219 -12.50 8.30 5.41
N LEU A 220 -12.39 7.14 4.73
CA LEU A 220 -13.07 5.93 5.17
C LEU A 220 -12.53 5.48 6.55
N PRO A 221 -13.35 4.83 7.41
CA PRO A 221 -12.85 4.23 8.64
C PRO A 221 -11.75 3.22 8.31
N LYS A 222 -10.53 3.39 8.85
CA LYS A 222 -9.35 2.64 8.36
C LYS A 222 -9.50 1.11 8.35
N LEU A 223 -10.28 0.56 9.28
CA LEU A 223 -10.66 -0.85 9.33
C LEU A 223 -11.35 -1.36 8.05
N THR A 224 -12.02 -0.51 7.27
CA THR A 224 -12.70 -0.87 6.01
C THR A 224 -11.78 -0.79 4.79
N LEU A 225 -10.65 -0.09 4.88
CA LEU A 225 -9.71 0.08 3.76
C LEU A 225 -9.25 -1.26 3.15
N PRO A 226 -8.99 -2.34 3.92
CA PRO A 226 -8.64 -3.64 3.33
C PRO A 226 -9.77 -4.24 2.48
N LEU A 227 -11.03 -4.13 2.91
CA LEU A 227 -12.19 -4.61 2.15
C LEU A 227 -12.38 -3.75 0.90
N ALA A 228 -12.31 -2.43 1.07
CA ALA A 228 -12.45 -1.44 0.01
C ALA A 228 -11.38 -1.59 -1.08
N MET A 229 -10.12 -1.85 -0.71
CA MET A 229 -9.06 -2.14 -1.66
C MET A 229 -9.36 -3.46 -2.40
N LEU A 230 -9.48 -4.57 -1.68
CA LEU A 230 -9.65 -5.87 -2.32
C LEU A 230 -10.90 -5.98 -3.21
N ALA A 231 -11.95 -5.19 -2.93
CA ALA A 231 -13.15 -5.14 -3.77
C ALA A 231 -12.89 -4.64 -5.21
N LYS A 232 -11.90 -3.77 -5.46
CA LYS A 232 -11.58 -3.24 -6.81
C LYS A 232 -10.66 -4.17 -7.63
N LEU A 233 -10.01 -5.15 -7.00
CA LEU A 233 -9.15 -6.11 -7.71
C LEU A 233 -9.96 -7.03 -8.62
N ASP A 234 -9.40 -7.51 -9.73
CA ASP A 234 -10.07 -8.49 -10.59
C ASP A 234 -10.03 -9.92 -10.01
N LEU A 235 -10.83 -10.85 -10.57
CA LEU A 235 -10.92 -12.24 -10.08
C LEU A 235 -9.57 -12.96 -10.11
N ALA A 236 -8.86 -12.93 -11.24
CA ALA A 236 -7.58 -13.62 -11.39
C ALA A 236 -6.51 -13.05 -10.44
N THR A 237 -6.54 -11.74 -10.18
CA THR A 237 -5.68 -11.11 -9.17
C THR A 237 -6.01 -11.61 -7.76
N ILE A 238 -7.29 -11.74 -7.38
CA ILE A 238 -7.72 -12.29 -6.08
C ILE A 238 -7.30 -13.76 -5.92
N GLU A 239 -7.52 -14.59 -6.96
CA GLU A 239 -7.15 -16.00 -6.97
C GLU A 239 -5.64 -16.19 -6.82
N LEU A 240 -4.83 -15.50 -7.64
CA LEU A 240 -3.36 -15.60 -7.58
C LEU A 240 -2.76 -15.14 -6.25
N LEU A 241 -3.32 -14.09 -5.65
CA LEU A 241 -2.89 -13.63 -4.32
C LEU A 241 -3.25 -14.66 -3.25
N HIS A 242 -4.42 -15.29 -3.31
CA HIS A 242 -4.83 -16.28 -2.33
C HIS A 242 -4.13 -17.64 -2.49
N GLU A 243 -3.96 -18.14 -3.72
CA GLU A 243 -3.30 -19.41 -4.03
C GLU A 243 -1.88 -19.46 -3.47
N LEU A 244 -1.16 -18.34 -3.56
CA LEU A 244 0.22 -18.21 -3.08
C LEU A 244 0.23 -17.86 -1.59
N TYR A 245 -0.09 -16.60 -1.24
CA TYR A 245 -0.17 -16.12 0.14
C TYR A 245 -0.96 -14.80 0.21
N PRO A 246 -1.96 -14.66 1.11
CA PRO A 246 -2.65 -13.40 1.32
C PRO A 246 -1.67 -12.23 1.60
N PRO A 247 -1.71 -11.13 0.82
CA PRO A 247 -0.86 -9.96 1.03
C PRO A 247 -1.23 -9.24 2.33
N GLU A 248 -0.37 -8.31 2.72
CA GLU A 248 -0.67 -7.36 3.78
C GLU A 248 -0.91 -5.97 3.20
N ILE A 249 -1.71 -5.17 3.89
CA ILE A 249 -1.93 -3.76 3.54
C ILE A 249 -1.29 -2.90 4.62
N LEU A 250 -0.33 -2.05 4.24
CA LEU A 250 0.21 -1.00 5.09
C LEU A 250 -0.53 0.31 4.83
N VAL A 251 -0.97 0.97 5.90
CA VAL A 251 -1.69 2.25 5.86
C VAL A 251 -0.90 3.27 6.69
N PHE A 252 -0.31 4.26 6.04
CA PHE A 252 0.65 5.17 6.68
C PHE A 252 0.54 6.60 6.18
N ASP A 253 1.01 7.57 6.98
CA ASP A 253 0.90 8.99 6.69
C ASP A 253 2.31 9.62 6.57
N VAL A 254 2.54 10.32 5.46
CA VAL A 254 3.84 10.90 5.10
C VAL A 254 4.05 12.28 5.73
N GLU A 255 2.99 12.95 6.19
CA GLU A 255 3.01 14.33 6.70
C GLU A 255 2.73 14.43 8.21
N ARG A 256 2.36 13.33 8.90
CA ARG A 256 2.05 13.28 10.35
C ARG A 256 3.22 13.50 11.33
N ALA A 257 4.19 14.31 10.97
CA ALA A 257 5.29 14.73 11.85
C ALA A 257 4.90 15.92 12.75
N GLY A 258 4.22 15.64 13.87
CA GLY A 258 3.80 16.69 14.82
C GLY A 258 3.77 16.29 16.30
N ARG A 259 4.18 15.05 16.65
CA ARG A 259 4.21 14.56 18.04
C ARG A 259 5.53 13.85 18.35
N LYS A 260 5.82 13.70 19.64
CA LYS A 260 7.14 13.34 20.19
C LYS A 260 7.72 12.08 19.53
N ALA A 261 9.05 12.02 19.39
CA ALA A 261 9.80 10.92 18.75
C ALA A 261 9.58 9.50 19.35
N ALA A 262 8.89 9.38 20.49
CA ALA A 262 8.47 8.11 21.08
C ALA A 262 7.14 7.56 20.50
N GLU A 263 6.28 8.42 19.94
CA GLU A 263 5.03 8.01 19.27
C GLU A 263 5.28 7.46 17.85
N THR A 264 6.50 7.66 17.33
CA THR A 264 6.97 7.34 15.97
C THR A 264 7.02 5.84 15.64
N SER A 265 6.89 4.96 16.65
CA SER A 265 6.74 3.51 16.45
C SER A 265 5.34 3.08 15.94
N ARG A 266 4.45 4.04 15.68
CA ARG A 266 3.07 3.84 15.20
C ARG A 266 2.76 4.56 13.86
N LEU A 267 3.79 4.83 13.05
CA LEU A 267 3.64 5.57 11.78
C LEU A 267 2.83 4.84 10.71
N TYR A 268 2.63 3.53 10.85
CA TYR A 268 1.80 2.73 9.95
C TYR A 268 0.93 1.73 10.71
N GLU A 269 -0.27 1.51 10.18
CA GLU A 269 -1.18 0.42 10.54
C GLU A 269 -1.01 -0.71 9.52
N ARG A 270 -1.18 -1.96 9.97
CA ARG A 270 -0.92 -3.17 9.17
C ARG A 270 -2.13 -4.09 9.23
N TYR A 271 -2.68 -4.43 8.08
CA TYR A 271 -3.88 -5.24 7.96
C TYR A 271 -3.61 -6.55 7.24
N ASN A 272 -4.02 -7.66 7.84
CA ASN A 272 -4.01 -8.98 7.23
C ASN A 272 -5.25 -9.14 6.34
N THR A 273 -5.08 -9.60 5.10
CA THR A 273 -6.17 -9.71 4.11
C THR A 273 -6.82 -11.09 4.01
N ALA A 274 -6.29 -12.11 4.71
CA ALA A 274 -6.65 -13.52 4.50
C ALA A 274 -8.14 -13.84 4.72
N ALA A 275 -8.80 -13.19 5.69
CA ALA A 275 -10.23 -13.37 5.91
C ALA A 275 -11.06 -12.85 4.72
N ILE A 276 -10.69 -11.67 4.20
CA ILE A 276 -11.40 -10.98 3.11
C ILE A 276 -11.21 -11.71 1.78
N LEU A 277 -9.99 -12.17 1.46
CA LEU A 277 -9.75 -12.97 0.26
C LEU A 277 -10.51 -14.29 0.27
N ARG A 278 -10.51 -15.02 1.41
CA ARG A 278 -11.29 -16.26 1.57
C ARG A 278 -12.78 -16.00 1.41
N PHE A 279 -13.30 -14.93 2.00
CA PHE A 279 -14.69 -14.51 1.82
C PHE A 279 -15.02 -14.22 0.36
N PHE A 280 -14.17 -13.49 -0.38
CA PHE A 280 -14.45 -13.23 -1.79
C PHE A 280 -14.48 -14.53 -2.61
N LEU A 281 -13.55 -15.46 -2.37
CA LEU A 281 -13.51 -16.74 -3.08
C LEU A 281 -14.69 -17.65 -2.75
N SER A 282 -15.18 -17.67 -1.50
CA SER A 282 -16.34 -18.49 -1.12
C SER A 282 -17.68 -18.00 -1.70
N LEU A 283 -17.72 -16.84 -2.38
CA LEU A 283 -18.88 -16.37 -3.14
C LEU A 283 -19.01 -17.02 -4.53
N GLY A 284 -17.94 -17.60 -5.07
CA GLY A 284 -17.92 -18.18 -6.43
C GLY A 284 -18.43 -17.20 -7.51
N GLU A 285 -19.41 -17.64 -8.30
CA GLU A 285 -20.05 -16.84 -9.36
C GLU A 285 -20.64 -15.49 -8.88
N TRP A 286 -20.97 -15.36 -7.60
CA TRP A 286 -21.56 -14.15 -7.01
C TRP A 286 -20.52 -13.09 -6.62
N MET A 287 -19.22 -13.42 -6.66
CA MET A 287 -18.14 -12.52 -6.23
C MET A 287 -18.21 -11.15 -6.96
N HIS A 288 -18.49 -11.14 -8.26
CA HIS A 288 -18.61 -9.89 -9.03
C HIS A 288 -19.74 -9.00 -8.51
N HIS A 289 -20.93 -9.57 -8.27
CA HIS A 289 -22.09 -8.83 -7.75
C HIS A 289 -21.85 -8.24 -6.36
N VAL A 290 -21.19 -8.98 -5.47
CA VAL A 290 -20.85 -8.51 -4.12
C VAL A 290 -19.79 -7.40 -4.15
N LYS A 291 -18.79 -7.51 -5.03
CA LYS A 291 -17.76 -6.47 -5.20
C LYS A 291 -18.32 -5.21 -5.85
N GLU A 292 -19.23 -5.34 -6.82
CA GLU A 292 -19.99 -4.21 -7.38
C GLU A 292 -20.86 -3.52 -6.32
N TYR A 293 -21.49 -4.28 -5.43
CA TYR A 293 -22.25 -3.75 -4.30
C TYR A 293 -21.36 -2.94 -3.35
N ILE A 294 -20.25 -3.52 -2.87
CA ILE A 294 -19.27 -2.84 -2.00
C ILE A 294 -18.69 -1.60 -2.69
N SER A 295 -18.35 -1.72 -3.98
CA SER A 295 -17.80 -0.60 -4.75
C SER A 295 -18.83 0.51 -4.99
N SER A 296 -20.11 0.17 -5.13
CA SER A 296 -21.20 1.14 -5.26
C SER A 296 -21.43 1.92 -3.97
N LEU A 297 -21.34 1.28 -2.80
CA LEU A 297 -21.34 1.97 -1.50
C LEU A 297 -20.21 3.02 -1.44
N ILE A 298 -18.97 2.60 -1.74
CA ILE A 298 -17.76 3.45 -1.69
C ILE A 298 -17.85 4.61 -2.68
N ASN A 299 -18.27 4.36 -3.93
CA ASN A 299 -18.43 5.39 -4.95
C ASN A 299 -19.50 6.43 -4.57
N VAL A 300 -20.66 5.99 -4.07
CA VAL A 300 -21.75 6.88 -3.66
C VAL A 300 -21.32 7.77 -2.49
N ARG A 301 -20.64 7.17 -1.50
CA ARG A 301 -20.05 7.88 -0.36
C ARG A 301 -18.96 8.87 -0.78
N GLY A 302 -18.29 8.62 -1.91
CA GLY A 302 -17.29 9.50 -2.52
C GLY A 302 -17.84 10.72 -3.29
N TYR A 303 -19.16 10.79 -3.55
CA TYR A 303 -19.73 11.96 -4.24
C TYR A 303 -19.72 13.20 -3.33
N ARG A 304 -19.37 14.36 -3.89
CA ARG A 304 -19.25 15.63 -3.15
C ARG A 304 -20.56 16.04 -2.48
N GLU A 305 -21.69 15.71 -3.09
CA GLU A 305 -23.04 15.97 -2.58
C GLU A 305 -23.48 15.02 -1.47
N VAL A 306 -22.74 13.92 -1.26
CA VAL A 306 -22.98 12.91 -0.22
C VAL A 306 -22.00 13.05 0.95
N GLN A 307 -20.77 13.50 0.69
CA GLN A 307 -19.76 13.79 1.72
C GLN A 307 -20.30 14.73 2.80
N GLY A 308 -20.09 14.38 4.08
CA GLY A 308 -20.59 15.12 5.23
C GLY A 308 -22.11 15.01 5.49
N THR A 309 -22.86 14.26 4.68
CA THR A 309 -24.29 13.99 4.91
C THR A 309 -24.52 12.72 5.73
N GLU A 310 -25.74 12.55 6.26
CA GLU A 310 -26.17 11.32 6.93
C GLU A 310 -25.96 10.06 6.07
N LEU A 311 -26.16 10.13 4.75
CA LEU A 311 -25.94 9.00 3.85
C LEU A 311 -24.47 8.52 3.87
N SER A 312 -23.50 9.44 3.93
CA SER A 312 -22.09 9.07 4.08
C SER A 312 -21.85 8.30 5.39
N SER A 313 -22.40 8.81 6.50
CA SER A 313 -22.26 8.17 7.83
C SER A 313 -22.93 6.80 7.90
N LEU A 314 -24.08 6.63 7.24
CA LEU A 314 -24.77 5.34 7.14
C LEU A 314 -23.96 4.33 6.30
N ILE A 315 -23.39 4.76 5.17
CA ILE A 315 -22.52 3.91 4.35
C ILE A 315 -21.24 3.54 5.11
N ASP A 316 -20.60 4.47 5.81
CA ASP A 316 -19.41 4.19 6.62
C ASP A 316 -19.71 3.15 7.73
N SER A 317 -20.90 3.23 8.35
CA SER A 317 -21.39 2.25 9.32
C SER A 317 -21.66 0.86 8.69
N ILE A 318 -22.29 0.82 7.51
CA ILE A 318 -22.52 -0.43 6.75
C ILE A 318 -21.19 -1.08 6.38
N LEU A 319 -20.25 -0.33 5.78
CA LEU A 319 -18.93 -0.84 5.39
C LEU A 319 -18.13 -1.34 6.60
N LEU A 320 -18.22 -0.67 7.75
CA LEU A 320 -17.58 -1.11 8.99
C LEU A 320 -18.16 -2.44 9.50
N ARG A 321 -19.51 -2.56 9.54
CA ARG A 321 -20.18 -3.82 9.92
C ARG A 321 -19.88 -4.96 8.94
N LEU A 322 -19.92 -4.71 7.62
CA LEU A 322 -19.54 -5.69 6.60
C LEU A 322 -18.10 -6.18 6.82
N THR A 323 -17.15 -5.27 7.07
CA THR A 323 -15.74 -5.63 7.23
C THR A 323 -15.52 -6.43 8.52
N LEU A 324 -16.12 -6.02 9.63
CA LEU A 324 -16.04 -6.76 10.90
C LEU A 324 -16.72 -8.13 10.81
N ALA A 325 -17.87 -8.22 10.14
CA ALA A 325 -18.57 -9.49 9.90
C ALA A 325 -17.72 -10.48 9.10
N ILE A 326 -17.05 -10.00 8.03
CA ILE A 326 -16.14 -10.81 7.21
C ILE A 326 -14.90 -11.26 7.99
N ILE A 327 -14.28 -10.35 8.76
CA ILE A 327 -13.07 -10.67 9.55
C ILE A 327 -13.36 -11.68 10.65
N ASN A 328 -14.50 -11.56 11.32
CA ASN A 328 -14.89 -12.41 12.46
C ASN A 328 -15.73 -13.64 12.07
N SER A 329 -16.10 -13.77 10.79
CA SER A 329 -17.07 -14.75 10.28
C SER A 329 -18.43 -14.72 11.02
N ASP A 330 -18.94 -13.50 11.24
CA ASP A 330 -20.17 -13.22 11.99
C ASP A 330 -21.34 -12.97 11.01
N ALA A 331 -22.21 -13.98 10.88
CA ALA A 331 -23.37 -13.94 9.99
C ALA A 331 -24.48 -12.99 10.48
N ASP A 332 -24.62 -12.76 11.79
CA ASP A 332 -25.66 -11.88 12.35
C ASP A 332 -25.29 -10.42 12.13
N MET A 333 -24.02 -10.07 12.32
CA MET A 333 -23.49 -8.75 11.98
C MET A 333 -23.57 -8.48 10.46
N LEU A 334 -23.33 -9.50 9.63
CA LEU A 334 -23.52 -9.41 8.18
C LEU A 334 -24.99 -9.12 7.83
N ASN A 335 -25.93 -9.93 8.36
CA ASN A 335 -27.37 -9.75 8.16
C ASN A 335 -27.82 -8.34 8.58
N GLY A 336 -27.34 -7.85 9.72
CA GLY A 336 -27.60 -6.49 10.19
C GLY A 336 -27.10 -5.40 9.23
N ALA A 337 -25.93 -5.56 8.61
CA ALA A 337 -25.41 -4.61 7.63
C ALA A 337 -26.20 -4.60 6.31
N LEU A 338 -26.59 -5.79 5.82
CA LEU A 338 -27.38 -5.95 4.60
C LEU A 338 -28.82 -5.43 4.79
N PHE A 339 -29.38 -5.57 6.00
CA PHE A 339 -30.68 -5.01 6.35
C PHE A 339 -30.66 -3.46 6.44
N GLU A 340 -29.67 -2.87 7.10
CA GLU A 340 -29.51 -1.40 7.14
C GLU A 340 -29.38 -0.80 5.73
N THR A 341 -28.75 -1.53 4.81
CA THR A 341 -28.64 -1.13 3.40
C THR A 341 -30.00 -1.01 2.73
N LEU A 342 -30.88 -2.00 2.89
CA LEU A 342 -32.24 -1.95 2.32
C LEU A 342 -33.01 -0.71 2.82
N ARG A 343 -32.80 -0.36 4.10
CA ARG A 343 -33.46 0.75 4.79
C ARG A 343 -32.88 2.13 4.50
N LEU A 344 -31.79 2.25 3.72
CA LEU A 344 -31.21 3.55 3.36
C LEU A 344 -32.25 4.53 2.79
N LYS A 345 -33.19 4.05 1.96
CA LYS A 345 -34.28 4.88 1.38
C LYS A 345 -35.24 5.46 2.42
N GLU A 346 -35.46 4.78 3.54
CA GLU A 346 -36.33 5.25 4.63
C GLU A 346 -35.64 6.30 5.51
N ARG A 347 -34.30 6.37 5.43
CA ARG A 347 -33.45 7.08 6.39
C ARG A 347 -32.77 8.34 5.83
N VAL A 348 -32.90 8.63 4.54
CA VAL A 348 -32.27 9.81 3.92
C VAL A 348 -33.27 10.76 3.32
N LYS A 349 -32.83 12.01 3.13
CA LYS A 349 -33.58 13.05 2.43
C LYS A 349 -33.80 12.67 0.96
N GLU A 350 -34.96 13.06 0.43
CA GLU A 350 -35.40 12.78 -0.94
C GLU A 350 -34.34 13.14 -2.01
N SER A 351 -33.63 14.26 -1.82
CA SER A 351 -32.56 14.74 -2.71
C SER A 351 -31.36 13.78 -2.86
N LEU A 352 -31.21 12.82 -1.94
CA LEU A 352 -30.14 11.81 -1.95
C LEU A 352 -30.62 10.44 -2.47
N LEU A 353 -31.93 10.22 -2.65
CA LEU A 353 -32.47 8.91 -3.07
C LEU A 353 -31.93 8.44 -4.42
N LYS A 354 -31.66 9.38 -5.34
CA LYS A 354 -31.06 9.14 -6.66
C LYS A 354 -29.71 8.40 -6.62
N TYR A 355 -29.02 8.39 -5.48
CA TYR A 355 -27.76 7.68 -5.31
C TYR A 355 -27.93 6.24 -4.76
N ILE A 356 -29.11 5.88 -4.22
CA ILE A 356 -29.34 4.63 -3.49
C ILE A 356 -29.88 3.51 -4.40
N ASP A 357 -30.57 3.83 -5.50
CA ASP A 357 -31.23 2.84 -6.36
C ASP A 357 -30.30 1.72 -6.84
N ARG A 358 -29.08 2.07 -7.30
CA ARG A 358 -28.06 1.09 -7.70
C ARG A 358 -27.59 0.23 -6.52
N ILE A 359 -27.39 0.82 -5.34
CA ILE A 359 -26.97 0.11 -4.13
C ILE A 359 -28.02 -0.94 -3.76
N ASN A 360 -29.31 -0.57 -3.69
CA ASN A 360 -30.37 -1.50 -3.30
C ASN A 360 -30.58 -2.62 -4.34
N MET A 361 -30.50 -2.30 -5.64
CA MET A 361 -30.58 -3.32 -6.70
C MET A 361 -29.44 -4.35 -6.59
N LEU A 362 -28.21 -3.90 -6.30
CA LEU A 362 -27.05 -4.78 -6.14
C LEU A 362 -27.11 -5.56 -4.82
N ASN A 363 -27.56 -4.95 -3.72
CA ASN A 363 -27.73 -5.60 -2.42
C ASN A 363 -28.68 -6.80 -2.50
N ASN A 364 -29.80 -6.67 -3.23
CA ASN A 364 -30.74 -7.76 -3.46
C ASN A 364 -30.10 -8.97 -4.17
N LYS A 365 -29.14 -8.74 -5.08
CA LYS A 365 -28.37 -9.81 -5.75
C LYS A 365 -27.27 -10.38 -4.85
N ALA A 366 -26.61 -9.53 -4.07
CA ALA A 366 -25.48 -9.88 -3.22
C ALA A 366 -25.89 -10.67 -1.96
N THR A 367 -27.00 -10.30 -1.32
CA THR A 367 -27.39 -10.75 0.03
C THR A 367 -27.41 -12.26 0.19
N SER A 368 -28.10 -13.00 -0.69
CA SER A 368 -28.22 -14.47 -0.56
C SER A 368 -26.86 -15.18 -0.64
N ALA A 369 -25.94 -14.68 -1.46
CA ALA A 369 -24.60 -15.24 -1.61
C ALA A 369 -23.71 -14.94 -0.38
N MET A 370 -23.70 -13.70 0.09
CA MET A 370 -22.88 -13.28 1.24
C MET A 370 -23.29 -14.03 2.52
N VAL A 371 -24.59 -14.23 2.76
CA VAL A 371 -25.07 -14.96 3.93
C VAL A 371 -24.69 -16.44 3.86
N LYS A 372 -24.85 -17.08 2.71
CA LYS A 372 -24.40 -18.47 2.50
C LYS A 372 -22.89 -18.62 2.72
N SER A 373 -22.08 -17.68 2.23
CA SER A 373 -20.62 -17.77 2.26
C SER A 373 -19.99 -17.65 3.66
N LEU A 374 -20.74 -17.17 4.67
CA LEU A 374 -20.33 -17.18 6.08
C LEU A 374 -20.91 -18.37 6.89
N LEU A 375 -21.89 -19.08 6.35
CA LEU A 375 -22.52 -20.24 7.01
C LEU A 375 -21.85 -21.57 6.66
N VAL A 376 -21.13 -21.64 5.54
CA VAL A 376 -20.30 -22.80 5.18
C VAL A 376 -18.98 -22.74 5.96
N LYS A 377 -18.84 -23.63 6.95
CA LYS A 377 -17.61 -23.85 7.74
C LYS A 377 -16.96 -25.18 7.36
#